data_AF-K1S137-F1
#
_entry.id   AF-K1S137-F1
#
_cell.length_a   1.000
_cell.length_b   1.000
_cell.length_c   1.000
_cell.angle_alpha   90.00
_cell.angle_beta   90.00
_cell.angle_gamma   90.00
#
_symmetry.space_group_name_H-M   'P 1'
#
loop_
_entity.id
_entity.type
_entity.pdbx_description
1 polymer ?
#
loop_
_entity_poly.entity_id
_entity_poly.type
_entity_poly.pdbx_seq_one_letter_code
_entity_poly.pdbx_strand_id
1 'polypeptide(L)'
;WEHGPGYDIFRSMKEKLGEKEVIAEDLGFLTPSVIELVKKSGYPGMKILQFAFDSREESDYLPHNYTHNCVVYTGTHDNDTVMGWYGTLKGADKKLCDDYLRLKNADGEPIPREQLPWEFVRAAMSSVADLAIIPMQDYLGLGSEARINIPSTLGINWKWRMGNGDFTKELAGRIRSMTKLYGR
;
A
#
# COMPACT_ATOMS: atom_id res chain seq x y z
N TRP A 1 -4.29 -6.10 -28.04
CA TRP A 1 -3.99 -7.06 -26.97
C TRP A 1 -3.40 -8.28 -27.63
N GLU A 2 -2.22 -8.72 -27.19
CA GLU A 2 -1.54 -9.92 -27.66
C GLU A 2 -1.38 -10.90 -26.49
N HIS A 3 -1.39 -12.21 -26.77
CA HIS A 3 -1.18 -13.20 -25.73
C HIS A 3 0.28 -13.23 -25.28
N GLY A 4 0.50 -13.04 -23.98
CA GLY A 4 1.80 -13.28 -23.35
C GLY A 4 2.12 -14.79 -23.21
N PRO A 5 3.33 -15.14 -22.73
CA PRO A 5 3.78 -16.54 -22.60
C PRO A 5 3.05 -17.32 -21.48
N GLY A 6 2.17 -16.67 -20.71
CA GLY A 6 1.41 -17.31 -19.64
C GLY A 6 2.30 -17.94 -18.57
N TYR A 7 1.96 -19.14 -18.11
CA TYR A 7 2.69 -19.82 -17.04
C TYR A 7 4.06 -20.38 -17.49
N ASP A 8 4.31 -20.46 -18.80
CA ASP A 8 5.51 -21.10 -19.33
C ASP A 8 6.79 -20.36 -18.92
N ILE A 9 6.73 -19.04 -18.78
CA ILE A 9 7.85 -18.23 -18.27
C ILE A 9 8.21 -18.60 -16.82
N PHE A 10 7.21 -18.82 -15.96
CA PHE A 10 7.43 -19.18 -14.56
C PHE A 10 7.91 -20.63 -14.43
N ARG A 11 7.44 -21.53 -15.30
CA ARG A 11 7.98 -22.90 -15.39
C ARG A 11 9.47 -22.87 -15.75
N SER A 12 9.84 -22.15 -16.81
CA SER A 12 11.25 -22.03 -17.22
C SER A 12 12.11 -21.35 -16.15
N MET A 13 11.58 -20.34 -15.45
CA MET A 13 12.27 -19.70 -14.34
C MET A 13 12.56 -20.70 -13.21
N LYS A 14 11.58 -21.51 -12.81
CA LYS A 14 11.73 -22.55 -11.79
C LYS A 14 12.77 -23.59 -12.19
N GLU A 15 12.78 -24.04 -13.43
CA GLU A 15 13.75 -25.02 -13.95
C GLU A 15 15.18 -24.50 -13.99
N LYS A 16 15.38 -23.22 -14.35
CA LYS A 16 16.72 -22.66 -14.57
C LYS A 16 17.31 -21.98 -13.35
N LEU A 17 16.48 -21.35 -12.52
CA LEU A 17 16.92 -20.54 -11.38
C LEU A 17 16.52 -21.16 -10.04
N GLY A 18 15.69 -22.21 -10.03
CA GLY A 18 15.05 -22.75 -8.84
C GLY A 18 13.84 -21.92 -8.41
N GLU A 19 13.31 -22.21 -7.22
CA GLU A 19 12.25 -21.37 -6.65
C GLU A 19 12.79 -19.97 -6.34
N LYS A 20 12.01 -18.96 -6.71
CA LYS A 20 12.29 -17.55 -6.49
C LYS A 20 11.07 -16.87 -5.91
N GLU A 21 11.30 -15.97 -4.98
CA GLU A 21 10.30 -15.10 -4.39
C GLU A 21 10.01 -13.96 -5.37
N VAL A 22 8.83 -13.99 -5.98
CA VAL A 22 8.33 -12.96 -6.89
C VAL A 22 7.06 -12.40 -6.27
N ILE A 23 6.86 -11.09 -6.36
CA ILE A 23 5.60 -10.42 -6.04
C ILE A 23 4.97 -10.04 -7.38
N ALA A 24 3.72 -10.44 -7.59
CA ALA A 24 2.96 -10.04 -8.76
C ALA A 24 2.42 -8.62 -8.52
N GLU A 25 2.82 -7.67 -9.35
CA GLU A 25 2.11 -6.39 -9.47
C GLU A 25 0.85 -6.65 -10.29
N ASP A 26 -0.27 -6.80 -9.60
CA ASP A 26 -1.58 -7.14 -10.15
C ASP A 26 -2.61 -6.02 -9.89
N LEU A 27 -2.18 -4.77 -10.06
CA LEU A 27 -3.06 -3.61 -9.89
C LEU A 27 -3.76 -3.24 -11.21
N GLY A 28 -4.86 -2.49 -11.11
CA GLY A 28 -5.58 -1.96 -12.27
C GLY A 28 -6.49 -3.00 -12.94
N PHE A 29 -6.51 -3.00 -14.28
CA PHE A 29 -7.45 -3.83 -15.05
C PHE A 29 -6.97 -5.28 -15.15
N LEU A 30 -7.56 -6.15 -14.33
CA LEU A 30 -7.30 -7.58 -14.34
C LEU A 30 -8.33 -8.32 -15.18
N THR A 31 -7.86 -9.08 -16.17
CA THR A 31 -8.70 -10.04 -16.88
C THR A 31 -8.78 -11.36 -16.10
N PRO A 32 -9.82 -12.19 -16.30
CA PRO A 32 -9.90 -13.52 -15.68
C PRO A 32 -8.65 -14.37 -15.88
N SER A 33 -8.00 -14.27 -17.05
CA SER A 33 -6.75 -14.98 -17.34
C SER A 33 -5.56 -14.51 -16.50
N VAL A 34 -5.50 -13.24 -16.11
CA VAL A 34 -4.45 -12.73 -15.22
C VAL A 34 -4.67 -13.23 -13.81
N ILE A 35 -5.91 -13.18 -13.32
CA ILE A 35 -6.28 -13.70 -11.99
C ILE A 35 -5.92 -15.19 -11.88
N GLU A 36 -6.24 -15.98 -12.92
CA GLU A 36 -5.87 -17.38 -12.98
C GLU A 36 -4.36 -17.59 -13.02
N LEU A 37 -3.62 -16.79 -13.78
CA LEU A 37 -2.16 -16.88 -13.88
C LEU A 37 -1.47 -16.56 -12.54
N VAL A 38 -1.88 -15.50 -11.85
CA VAL A 38 -1.37 -15.13 -10.52
C VAL A 38 -1.65 -16.27 -9.54
N LYS A 39 -2.89 -16.75 -9.48
CA LYS A 39 -3.27 -17.88 -8.63
C LYS A 39 -2.44 -19.14 -8.92
N LYS A 40 -2.24 -19.46 -10.21
CA LYS A 40 -1.44 -20.62 -10.65
C LYS A 40 0.05 -20.47 -10.34
N SER A 41 0.56 -19.24 -10.36
CA SER A 41 1.97 -18.95 -10.04
C SER A 41 2.31 -19.23 -8.58
N GLY A 42 1.34 -19.03 -7.68
CA GLY A 42 1.53 -19.08 -6.23
C GLY A 42 2.15 -17.80 -5.65
N TYR A 43 2.50 -16.82 -6.48
CA TYR A 43 3.09 -15.57 -6.03
C TYR A 43 2.05 -14.65 -5.37
N PRO A 44 2.43 -13.91 -4.32
CA PRO A 44 1.54 -12.94 -3.70
C PRO A 44 1.24 -11.78 -4.66
N GLY A 45 -0.02 -11.36 -4.68
CA GLY A 45 -0.46 -10.11 -5.31
C GLY A 45 -0.26 -8.90 -4.40
N MET A 46 -0.59 -7.71 -4.89
CA MET A 46 -0.44 -6.44 -4.19
C MET A 46 -1.79 -5.88 -3.73
N LYS A 47 -1.80 -5.26 -2.55
CA LYS A 47 -2.94 -4.53 -2.00
C LYS A 47 -2.53 -3.11 -1.64
N ILE A 48 -3.18 -2.11 -2.22
CA ILE A 48 -2.86 -0.68 -1.98
C ILE A 48 -3.98 -0.03 -1.19
N LEU A 49 -3.72 0.36 0.07
CA LEU A 49 -4.74 0.94 0.94
C LEU A 49 -5.31 2.26 0.40
N GLN A 50 -4.54 3.07 -0.33
CA GLN A 50 -5.06 4.27 -0.98
C GLN A 50 -6.15 3.98 -2.04
N PHE A 51 -6.29 2.74 -2.51
CA PHE A 51 -7.36 2.31 -3.43
C PHE A 51 -8.58 1.72 -2.69
N ALA A 52 -8.53 1.63 -1.37
CA ALA A 52 -9.55 0.96 -0.56
C ALA A 52 -10.86 1.75 -0.40
N PHE A 53 -10.81 3.07 -0.58
CA PHE A 53 -11.84 3.99 -0.10
C PHE A 53 -12.61 4.68 -1.23
N ASP A 54 -12.89 3.96 -2.31
CA ASP A 54 -13.88 4.37 -3.32
C ASP A 54 -15.27 3.89 -2.89
N SER A 55 -16.18 4.82 -2.62
CA SER A 55 -17.50 4.53 -2.05
C SER A 55 -18.53 4.00 -3.06
N ARG A 56 -18.17 3.92 -4.36
CA ARG A 56 -19.11 3.54 -5.43
C ARG A 56 -19.24 2.02 -5.60
N GLU A 57 -18.22 1.26 -5.20
CA GLU A 57 -18.13 -0.18 -5.43
C GLU A 57 -17.50 -0.86 -4.19
N GLU A 58 -17.71 -2.17 -4.05
CA GLU A 58 -16.98 -2.95 -3.05
C GLU A 58 -15.48 -2.97 -3.41
N SER A 59 -14.61 -2.84 -2.40
CA SER A 59 -13.17 -2.75 -2.63
C SER A 59 -12.41 -3.96 -2.10
N ASP A 60 -11.76 -4.68 -3.02
CA ASP A 60 -10.77 -5.72 -2.72
C ASP A 60 -9.51 -5.18 -2.02
N TYR A 61 -9.39 -3.86 -1.90
CA TYR A 61 -8.30 -3.16 -1.22
C TYR A 61 -8.63 -2.79 0.24
N LEU A 62 -9.82 -3.14 0.75
CA LEU A 62 -10.10 -3.03 2.19
C LEU A 62 -9.49 -4.21 2.97
N PRO A 63 -8.78 -3.98 4.09
CA PRO A 63 -8.09 -5.03 4.84
C PRO A 63 -8.89 -6.28 5.21
N HIS A 64 -10.20 -6.16 5.45
CA HIS A 64 -11.04 -7.32 5.79
C HIS A 64 -11.32 -8.25 4.61
N ASN A 65 -11.05 -7.81 3.37
CA ASN A 65 -11.20 -8.59 2.15
C ASN A 65 -9.89 -9.28 1.72
N TYR A 66 -8.80 -9.10 2.48
CA TYR A 66 -7.51 -9.66 2.13
C TYR A 66 -7.44 -11.17 2.40
N THR A 67 -6.52 -11.83 1.71
CA THR A 67 -6.04 -13.17 2.03
C THR A 67 -4.57 -13.10 2.45
N HIS A 68 -4.04 -14.17 3.06
CA HIS A 68 -2.66 -14.20 3.55
C HIS A 68 -1.61 -13.89 2.46
N ASN A 69 -1.65 -14.63 1.35
CA ASN A 69 -0.67 -14.54 0.26
C ASN A 69 -0.81 -13.25 -0.57
N CYS A 70 -0.61 -12.10 0.05
CA CYS A 70 -0.54 -10.80 -0.58
C CYS A 70 0.43 -9.87 0.17
N VAL A 71 0.82 -8.80 -0.52
CA VAL A 71 1.66 -7.74 0.02
C VAL A 71 0.86 -6.46 0.10
N VAL A 72 0.65 -5.96 1.31
CA VAL A 72 -0.06 -4.70 1.53
C VAL A 72 0.90 -3.52 1.53
N TYR A 73 0.48 -2.43 0.91
CA TYR A 73 1.12 -1.13 0.93
C TYR A 73 0.12 -0.07 1.38
N THR A 74 0.60 0.98 2.04
CA THR A 74 -0.19 2.21 2.20
C THR A 74 -0.38 2.86 0.81
N GLY A 75 0.72 3.10 0.12
CA GLY A 75 0.84 3.50 -1.27
C GLY A 75 2.15 2.99 -1.87
N THR A 76 2.26 3.02 -3.19
CA THR A 76 3.52 2.76 -3.93
C THR A 76 4.30 4.05 -4.18
N HIS A 77 5.38 3.98 -4.95
CA HIS A 77 6.12 5.16 -5.41
C HIS A 77 5.34 6.02 -6.42
N ASP A 78 4.34 5.46 -7.11
CA ASP A 78 3.48 6.17 -8.06
C ASP A 78 2.31 6.90 -7.37
N ASN A 79 2.03 6.51 -6.12
CA ASN A 79 1.04 7.14 -5.27
C ASN A 79 1.59 8.42 -4.64
N ASP A 80 0.67 9.30 -4.21
CA ASP A 80 1.06 10.38 -3.29
C ASP A 80 1.35 9.79 -1.90
N THR A 81 1.94 10.58 -0.99
CA THR A 81 2.01 10.19 0.42
C THR A 81 0.60 10.05 0.99
N VAL A 82 0.42 9.30 2.08
CA VAL A 82 -0.90 9.20 2.74
C VAL A 82 -1.45 10.58 3.09
N MET A 83 -0.59 11.50 3.56
CA MET A 83 -0.99 12.86 3.89
C MET A 83 -1.44 13.65 2.65
N GLY A 84 -0.70 13.56 1.55
CA GLY A 84 -1.04 14.20 0.29
C GLY A 84 -2.35 13.66 -0.27
N TRP A 85 -2.42 12.34 -0.43
CA TRP A 85 -3.60 11.64 -0.95
C TRP A 85 -4.85 11.88 -0.10
N TYR A 86 -4.77 11.76 1.22
CA TYR A 86 -5.93 11.97 2.11
C TYR A 86 -6.48 13.40 2.02
N GLY A 87 -5.61 14.38 1.79
CA GLY A 87 -5.99 15.77 1.56
C GLY A 87 -6.82 15.99 0.28
N THR A 88 -6.79 15.03 -0.66
CA THR A 88 -7.58 15.10 -1.90
C THR A 88 -8.96 14.47 -1.79
N LEU A 89 -9.19 13.60 -0.80
CA LEU A 89 -10.47 12.92 -0.60
C LEU A 89 -11.59 13.91 -0.26
N LYS A 90 -12.79 13.65 -0.80
CA LYS A 90 -13.99 14.47 -0.59
C LYS A 90 -15.22 13.59 -0.45
N GLY A 91 -16.30 14.15 0.08
CA GLY A 91 -17.63 13.52 0.06
C GLY A 91 -17.66 12.13 0.70
N ALA A 92 -18.28 11.18 0.00
CA ALA A 92 -18.52 9.83 0.48
C ALA A 92 -17.22 9.01 0.65
N ASP A 93 -16.24 9.19 -0.24
CA ASP A 93 -14.93 8.51 -0.15
C ASP A 93 -14.17 8.92 1.12
N LYS A 94 -14.16 10.23 1.41
CA LYS A 94 -13.56 10.74 2.66
C LYS A 94 -14.28 10.18 3.88
N LYS A 95 -15.61 10.15 3.86
CA LYS A 95 -16.40 9.61 4.96
C LYS A 95 -16.13 8.12 5.17
N LEU A 96 -16.08 7.32 4.11
CA LEU A 96 -15.75 5.90 4.16
C LEU A 96 -14.35 5.68 4.77
N CYS A 97 -13.35 6.44 4.32
CA CYS A 97 -12.01 6.41 4.87
C CYS A 97 -11.98 6.76 6.37
N ASP A 98 -12.64 7.85 6.76
CA ASP A 98 -12.70 8.31 8.14
C ASP A 98 -13.36 7.28 9.06
N ASP A 99 -14.48 6.70 8.62
CA ASP A 99 -15.24 5.72 9.40
C ASP A 99 -14.47 4.40 9.53
N TYR A 100 -13.90 3.90 8.43
CA TYR A 100 -13.20 2.62 8.41
C TYR A 100 -11.92 2.63 9.24
N LEU A 101 -11.13 3.71 9.15
CA LEU A 101 -9.88 3.86 9.89
C LEU A 101 -10.07 4.51 11.26
N ARG A 102 -11.30 4.91 11.62
CA ARG A 102 -11.64 5.62 12.86
C ARG A 102 -10.81 6.91 13.02
N LEU A 103 -10.81 7.76 12.00
CA LEU A 103 -10.04 9.01 11.96
C LEU A 103 -10.73 10.18 12.68
N LYS A 104 -11.74 9.89 13.49
CA LYS A 104 -12.44 10.84 14.36
C LYS A 104 -12.47 10.34 15.79
N ASN A 105 -12.35 11.26 16.74
CA ASN A 105 -12.46 10.98 18.16
C ASN A 105 -13.93 10.76 18.59
N ALA A 106 -14.15 10.52 19.88
CA ALA A 106 -15.49 10.25 20.42
C ALA A 106 -16.48 11.42 20.24
N ASP A 107 -15.97 12.65 20.15
CA ASP A 107 -16.75 13.87 19.96
C ASP A 107 -17.04 14.15 18.46
N GLY A 108 -16.52 13.31 17.56
CA GLY A 108 -16.68 13.45 16.11
C GLY A 108 -15.64 14.36 15.45
N GLU A 109 -14.67 14.86 16.21
CA GLU A 109 -13.59 15.72 15.69
C GLU A 109 -12.47 14.88 15.07
N PRO A 110 -11.78 15.39 14.03
CA PRO A 110 -10.64 14.69 13.43
C PRO A 110 -9.55 14.36 14.45
N ILE A 111 -8.92 13.20 14.30
CA ILE A 111 -7.70 12.88 15.07
C ILE A 111 -6.57 13.87 14.76
N PRO A 112 -5.55 14.00 15.64
CA PRO A 112 -4.39 14.81 15.36
C PRO A 112 -3.73 14.44 14.02
N ARG A 113 -3.34 15.46 13.26
CA ARG A 113 -2.84 15.32 11.88
C ARG A 113 -1.64 14.37 11.79
N GLU A 114 -0.76 14.41 12.77
CA GLU A 114 0.43 13.58 12.90
C GLU A 114 0.14 12.10 13.21
N GLN A 115 -1.08 11.77 13.66
CA GLN A 115 -1.53 10.39 13.87
C GLN A 115 -2.11 9.77 12.61
N LEU A 116 -2.63 10.59 11.70
CA LEU A 116 -3.28 10.13 10.48
C LEU A 116 -2.47 9.11 9.67
N PRO A 117 -1.21 9.37 9.26
CA PRO A 117 -0.49 8.39 8.44
C PRO A 117 -0.22 7.10 9.23
N TRP A 118 -0.13 7.18 10.56
CA TRP A 118 0.05 6.03 11.42
C TRP A 118 -1.19 5.14 11.53
N GLU A 119 -2.39 5.68 11.30
CA GLU A 119 -3.61 4.85 11.20
C GLU A 119 -3.61 4.00 9.91
N PHE A 120 -3.01 4.49 8.83
CA PHE A 120 -2.80 3.70 7.61
C PHE A 120 -1.72 2.64 7.81
N VAL A 121 -0.60 3.00 8.47
CA VAL A 121 0.43 2.04 8.87
C VAL A 121 -0.17 0.95 9.75
N ARG A 122 -0.99 1.34 10.73
CA ARG A 122 -1.70 0.41 11.61
C ARG A 122 -2.59 -0.54 10.81
N ALA A 123 -3.40 -0.03 9.89
CA ALA A 123 -4.28 -0.84 9.06
C ALA A 123 -3.51 -1.82 8.16
N ALA A 124 -2.37 -1.41 7.60
CA ALA A 124 -1.50 -2.30 6.83
C ALA A 124 -0.92 -3.41 7.74
N MET A 125 -0.30 -3.03 8.86
CA MET A 125 0.31 -4.00 9.77
C MET A 125 -0.70 -4.92 10.46
N SER A 126 -1.91 -4.46 10.73
CA SER A 126 -2.97 -5.27 11.36
C SER A 126 -3.74 -6.15 10.38
N SER A 127 -3.51 -6.00 9.08
CA SER A 127 -4.17 -6.83 8.07
C SER A 127 -3.64 -8.27 8.09
N VAL A 128 -4.36 -9.19 7.42
CA VAL A 128 -3.94 -10.59 7.28
C VAL A 128 -2.84 -10.81 6.23
N ALA A 129 -2.43 -9.79 5.47
CA ALA A 129 -1.39 -9.90 4.47
C ALA A 129 -0.07 -10.41 5.08
N ASP A 130 0.63 -11.32 4.41
CA ASP A 130 1.87 -11.91 4.93
C ASP A 130 3.02 -10.89 4.96
N LEU A 131 3.01 -9.88 4.09
CA LEU A 131 3.99 -8.80 4.06
C LEU A 131 3.32 -7.42 4.02
N ALA A 132 3.80 -6.49 4.84
CA ALA A 132 3.39 -5.09 4.83
C ALA A 132 4.59 -4.19 4.51
N ILE A 133 4.48 -3.38 3.46
CA ILE A 133 5.53 -2.45 3.01
C ILE A 133 5.02 -1.02 3.09
N ILE A 134 5.76 -0.17 3.79
CA ILE A 134 5.36 1.21 4.05
C ILE A 134 6.43 2.15 3.48
N PRO A 135 6.08 3.10 2.60
CA PRO A 135 6.98 4.17 2.17
C PRO A 135 7.49 4.98 3.35
N MET A 136 8.76 5.37 3.31
CA MET A 136 9.39 6.13 4.40
C MET A 136 8.68 7.48 4.66
N GLN A 137 8.14 8.09 3.62
CA GLN A 137 7.38 9.34 3.69
C GLN A 137 6.15 9.24 4.61
N ASP A 138 5.50 8.08 4.65
CA ASP A 138 4.33 7.86 5.49
C ASP A 138 4.74 7.71 6.96
N TYR A 139 5.85 7.03 7.25
CA TYR A 139 6.42 7.00 8.60
C TYR A 139 6.82 8.39 9.11
N LEU A 140 7.32 9.24 8.21
CA LEU A 140 7.70 10.62 8.50
C LEU A 140 6.51 11.59 8.50
N GLY A 141 5.33 11.16 8.03
CA GLY A 141 4.13 11.99 7.93
C GLY A 141 4.26 13.18 6.98
N LEU A 142 5.05 13.03 5.92
CA LEU A 142 5.30 14.09 4.92
C LEU A 142 4.11 14.24 3.96
N GLY A 143 3.90 15.43 3.42
CA GLY A 143 2.87 15.73 2.42
C GLY A 143 3.32 15.46 0.98
N SER A 144 2.55 16.00 0.01
CA SER A 144 2.80 15.81 -1.42
C SER A 144 4.16 16.33 -1.91
N GLU A 145 4.83 17.19 -1.13
CA GLU A 145 6.21 17.60 -1.39
C GLU A 145 7.21 16.43 -1.38
N ALA A 146 6.84 15.31 -0.78
CA ALA A 146 7.66 14.11 -0.67
C ALA A 146 7.27 12.97 -1.63
N ARG A 147 6.32 13.23 -2.54
CA ARG A 147 5.90 12.25 -3.55
C ARG A 147 7.06 11.85 -4.46
N ILE A 148 7.25 10.54 -4.68
CA ILE A 148 8.35 10.03 -5.53
C ILE A 148 8.08 10.29 -7.01
N ASN A 149 6.92 9.85 -7.49
CA ASN A 149 6.56 9.92 -8.90
C ASN A 149 5.11 10.37 -9.09
N ILE A 150 4.90 11.25 -10.06
CA ILE A 150 3.61 11.54 -10.64
C ILE A 150 3.61 10.92 -12.04
N PRO A 151 2.91 9.79 -12.25
CA PRO A 151 2.87 9.12 -13.54
C PRO A 151 2.51 10.07 -14.68
N SER A 152 3.07 9.84 -15.87
CA SER A 152 2.86 10.66 -17.08
C SER A 152 3.37 12.11 -16.99
N THR A 153 4.34 12.40 -16.10
CA THR A 153 5.01 13.72 -16.03
C THR A 153 6.52 13.59 -16.23
N LEU A 154 7.19 14.69 -16.63
CA LEU A 154 8.62 14.73 -16.90
C LEU A 154 9.33 15.75 -16.00
N GLY A 155 10.58 15.46 -15.64
CA GLY A 155 11.51 16.42 -15.03
C GLY A 155 11.33 16.71 -13.55
N ILE A 156 10.25 16.25 -12.90
CA ILE A 156 9.95 16.53 -11.48
C ILE A 156 10.06 15.30 -10.56
N ASN A 157 10.04 14.10 -11.12
CA ASN A 157 9.98 12.83 -10.38
C ASN A 157 11.35 12.33 -9.93
N TRP A 158 11.37 11.37 -8.99
CA TRP A 158 12.56 10.65 -8.51
C TRP A 158 13.60 11.53 -7.82
N LYS A 159 13.14 12.67 -7.27
CA LYS A 159 14.01 13.69 -6.64
C LYS A 159 13.94 13.72 -5.12
N TRP A 160 12.88 13.15 -4.52
CA TRP A 160 12.76 13.15 -3.07
C TRP A 160 13.90 12.36 -2.43
N ARG A 161 14.42 12.89 -1.34
CA ARG A 161 15.49 12.29 -0.54
C ARG A 161 15.14 12.47 0.92
N MET A 162 15.38 11.43 1.71
CA MET A 162 15.31 11.50 3.16
C MET A 162 16.41 12.44 3.68
N GLY A 163 16.06 13.30 4.63
CA GLY A 163 17.00 14.17 5.32
C GLY A 163 17.86 13.40 6.32
N ASN A 164 19.08 13.87 6.56
CA ASN A 164 20.01 13.21 7.49
C ASN A 164 19.47 13.12 8.93
N GLY A 165 18.56 14.02 9.32
CA GLY A 165 17.94 14.05 10.65
C GLY A 165 16.65 13.24 10.78
N ASP A 166 16.13 12.68 9.69
CA ASP A 166 14.82 12.03 9.68
C ASP A 166 14.88 10.62 10.31
N PHE A 167 16.07 9.99 10.34
CA PHE A 167 16.26 8.68 10.94
C PHE A 167 16.59 8.82 12.43
N THR A 168 15.55 8.86 13.26
CA THR A 168 15.67 9.02 14.71
C THR A 168 15.45 7.71 15.47
N LYS A 169 15.98 7.62 16.69
CA LYS A 169 15.74 6.45 17.56
C LYS A 169 14.28 6.35 17.96
N GLU A 170 13.62 7.49 18.11
CA GLU A 170 12.21 7.63 18.42
C GLU A 170 11.36 7.04 17.29
N LEU A 171 11.67 7.37 16.03
CA LEU A 171 10.97 6.83 14.87
C LEU A 171 11.17 5.31 14.75
N ALA A 172 12.41 4.84 14.82
CA ALA A 172 12.72 3.41 14.80
C ALA A 172 12.01 2.65 15.96
N GLY A 173 11.94 3.26 17.14
CA GLY A 173 11.22 2.74 18.30
C GLY A 173 9.70 2.65 18.08
N ARG A 174 9.10 3.66 17.42
CA ARG A 174 7.68 3.67 17.07
C ARG A 174 7.35 2.61 16.01
N ILE A 175 8.17 2.51 14.96
CA ILE A 175 8.04 1.45 13.93
C ILE A 175 8.10 0.08 14.60
N ARG A 176 9.15 -0.19 15.39
CA ARG A 176 9.32 -1.47 16.11
C ARG A 176 8.14 -1.79 17.02
N SER A 177 7.60 -0.80 17.73
CA SER A 177 6.45 -1.00 18.61
C SER A 177 5.21 -1.43 17.83
N MET A 178 4.94 -0.79 16.68
CA MET A 178 3.82 -1.15 15.80
C MET A 178 4.00 -2.55 15.20
N THR A 179 5.20 -2.84 14.69
CA THR A 179 5.57 -4.15 14.12
C THR A 179 5.35 -5.27 15.14
N LYS A 180 5.85 -5.10 16.38
CA LYS A 180 5.66 -6.07 17.46
C LYS A 180 4.20 -6.26 17.87
N LEU A 181 3.43 -5.16 17.92
CA LEU A 181 2.02 -5.21 18.33
C LEU A 181 1.20 -6.15 17.45
N TYR A 182 1.52 -6.20 16.16
CA TYR A 182 0.83 -7.05 15.17
C TYR A 182 1.59 -8.33 14.80
N GLY A 183 2.62 -8.70 15.58
CA GLY A 183 3.32 -9.97 15.42
C GLY A 183 4.13 -10.10 14.13
N ARG A 184 4.67 -8.99 13.64
CA ARG A 184 5.54 -8.93 12.45
C ARG A 184 7.00 -8.74 12.82
#